data_AF-A0A1G1G5K2-F1
#
_entry.id   AF-A0A1G1G5K2-F1
#
_cell.length_a   1.000
_cell.length_b   1.000
_cell.length_c   1.000
_cell.angle_alpha   90.00
_cell.angle_beta   90.00
_cell.angle_gamma   90.00
#
_symmetry.space_group_name_H-M   'P 1'
#
loop_
_entity.id
_entity.type
_entity.pdbx_description
1 polymer ?
#
loop_
_entity_poly.entity_id
_entity_poly.type
_entity_poly.pdbx_seq_one_letter_code
_entity_poly.pdbx_strand_id
1 'polypeptide(L)'
;MSSNPPKPSKLFYRIGEVSRITGLEPYVLRYWETEFPQIKPDKGNSKQRLYKKKDLDTILEIKNLLYKEGFTISGARKKLNGRGEPDRQAVIEAAKKELREILDILK
;
A
#
# COMPACT_ATOMS: atom_id res chain seq x y z
N MET A 1 -20.39 -33.38 11.32
CA MET A 1 -19.50 -32.69 10.35
C MET A 1 -20.35 -31.78 9.49
N SER A 2 -20.52 -30.51 9.85
CA SER A 2 -21.31 -29.56 9.06
C SER A 2 -20.38 -28.73 8.19
N SER A 3 -20.26 -29.13 6.92
CA SER A 3 -19.58 -28.35 5.90
C SER A 3 -20.45 -27.16 5.53
N ASN A 4 -20.26 -26.04 6.22
CA ASN A 4 -20.80 -24.76 5.81
C ASN A 4 -20.07 -24.34 4.52
N PRO A 5 -20.74 -24.11 3.38
CA PRO A 5 -20.05 -23.67 2.17
C PRO A 5 -19.38 -22.32 2.45
N PRO A 6 -18.14 -22.07 1.96
CA PRO A 6 -17.47 -20.80 2.18
C PRO A 6 -18.32 -19.69 1.58
N LYS A 7 -18.90 -18.86 2.45
CA LYS A 7 -19.70 -17.69 2.08
C LYS A 7 -18.87 -16.87 1.09
N PRO A 8 -19.43 -16.45 -0.07
CA PRO A 8 -18.65 -15.72 -1.06
C PRO A 8 -18.01 -14.52 -0.39
N SER A 9 -16.67 -14.46 -0.44
CA SER A 9 -15.91 -13.37 0.18
C SER A 9 -16.41 -12.07 -0.41
N LYS A 10 -16.88 -11.16 0.45
CA LYS A 10 -17.38 -9.85 0.02
C LYS A 10 -16.33 -9.17 -0.88
N LEU A 11 -16.72 -8.90 -2.12
CA LEU A 11 -15.81 -8.42 -3.16
C LEU A 11 -15.37 -6.96 -2.93
N PHE A 12 -16.25 -6.16 -2.35
CA PHE A 12 -16.04 -4.73 -2.13
C PHE A 12 -16.57 -4.28 -0.78
N TYR A 13 -15.84 -3.36 -0.14
CA TYR A 13 -16.17 -2.73 1.13
C TYR A 13 -16.41 -1.23 0.91
N ARG A 14 -17.44 -0.66 1.52
CA ARG A 14 -17.62 0.81 1.53
C ARG A 14 -16.70 1.44 2.59
N ILE A 15 -16.39 2.73 2.45
CA ILE A 15 -15.53 3.45 3.41
C ILE A 15 -16.00 3.33 4.87
N GLY A 16 -17.31 3.34 5.13
CA GLY A 16 -17.85 3.15 6.48
C GLY A 16 -17.65 1.74 7.03
N GLU A 17 -17.58 0.74 6.16
CA GLU A 17 -17.26 -0.64 6.56
C GLU A 17 -15.77 -0.78 6.86
N VAL A 18 -14.92 -0.23 5.99
CA VAL A 18 -13.47 -0.21 6.20
C VAL A 18 -13.12 0.52 7.50
N SER A 19 -13.78 1.66 7.76
CA SER A 19 -13.64 2.39 9.02
C SER A 19 -13.97 1.52 10.24
N ARG A 20 -15.11 0.81 10.23
CA ARG A 20 -15.46 -0.10 11.32
C ARG A 20 -14.48 -1.25 11.50
N ILE A 21 -14.00 -1.85 10.39
CA ILE A 21 -13.07 -2.99 10.44
C ILE A 21 -11.70 -2.55 10.96
N THR A 22 -11.21 -1.41 10.49
CA THR A 22 -9.86 -0.92 10.78
C THR A 22 -9.81 -0.07 12.04
N GLY A 23 -10.93 0.42 12.54
CA GLY A 23 -11.00 1.40 13.63
C GLY A 23 -10.39 2.76 13.25
N LEU A 24 -10.31 3.07 11.95
CA LEU A 24 -9.80 4.34 11.45
C LEU A 24 -10.96 5.23 11.03
N GLU A 25 -10.84 6.52 11.30
CA GLU A 25 -11.86 7.48 10.89
C GLU A 25 -11.91 7.63 9.37
N PRO A 26 -13.10 7.84 8.77
CA PRO A 26 -13.22 7.98 7.32
C PRO A 26 -12.34 9.08 6.72
N TYR A 27 -12.05 10.16 7.43
CA TYR A 27 -11.17 11.21 6.92
C TYR A 27 -9.70 10.76 6.87
N VAL A 28 -9.26 9.91 7.81
CA VAL A 28 -7.92 9.31 7.81
C VAL A 28 -7.77 8.38 6.61
N LEU A 29 -8.77 7.54 6.34
CA LEU A 29 -8.78 6.67 5.16
C LEU A 29 -8.68 7.47 3.85
N ARG A 30 -9.45 8.57 3.73
CA ARG A 30 -9.38 9.46 2.57
C ARG A 30 -8.01 10.12 2.41
N TYR A 31 -7.39 10.52 3.52
CA TYR A 31 -6.04 11.08 3.51
C TYR A 31 -5.01 10.02 3.12
N TRP A 32 -5.12 8.80 3.63
CA TRP A 32 -4.21 7.72 3.26
C TRP A 32 -4.30 7.34 1.79
N GLU A 33 -5.46 7.46 1.14
CA GLU A 33 -5.55 7.30 -0.31
C GLU A 33 -4.73 8.34 -1.10
N THR A 34 -4.51 9.54 -0.56
CA THR A 34 -3.64 10.54 -1.20
C THR A 34 -2.17 10.24 -0.95
N GLU A 35 -1.86 9.63 0.21
CA GLU A 35 -0.50 9.35 0.62
C GLU A 35 0.04 7.99 0.18
N PHE A 36 -0.82 7.01 -0.09
CA PHE A 36 -0.40 5.63 -0.39
C PHE A 36 -1.02 5.20 -1.73
N PRO A 37 -0.25 5.26 -2.83
CA PRO A 37 -0.73 4.86 -4.16
C PRO A 37 -1.20 3.41 -4.24
N GLN A 38 -0.84 2.55 -3.28
CA GLN A 38 -1.29 1.17 -3.18
C GLN A 38 -2.77 1.05 -2.84
N ILE A 39 -3.36 2.04 -2.16
CA ILE A 39 -4.79 2.07 -1.82
C ILE A 39 -5.53 2.73 -2.99
N LYS A 40 -6.16 1.91 -3.83
CA LYS A 40 -6.85 2.39 -5.04
C LYS A 40 -8.31 1.93 -5.02
N PRO A 41 -9.17 2.56 -4.20
CA PRO A 41 -10.59 2.22 -4.20
C PRO A 41 -11.17 2.51 -5.58
N ASP A 42 -11.95 1.56 -6.10
CA ASP A 42 -12.64 1.74 -7.37
C ASP A 42 -13.65 2.89 -7.20
N LYS A 43 -13.41 3.97 -7.94
CA LYS A 43 -14.33 5.12 -8.04
C LYS A 43 -15.36 4.77 -9.11
N GLY A 44 -16.29 3.87 -8.79
CA GLY A 44 -17.38 3.56 -9.71
C GLY A 44 -18.20 4.81 -10.08
N ASN A 45 -19.09 4.68 -11.07
CA ASN A 45 -19.95 5.77 -11.58
C ASN A 45 -20.77 6.52 -10.51
N SER A 46 -20.91 5.94 -9.31
CA SER A 46 -21.70 6.46 -8.19
C SER A 46 -20.93 7.37 -7.22
N LYS A 47 -19.68 7.79 -7.51
CA LYS A 47 -18.83 8.57 -6.57
C LYS A 47 -18.53 7.88 -5.23
N GLN A 48 -18.98 6.63 -5.04
CA GLN A 48 -18.74 5.84 -3.84
C GLN A 48 -17.39 5.14 -3.93
N ARG A 49 -16.63 5.14 -2.82
CA ARG A 49 -15.36 4.44 -2.70
C ARG A 49 -15.61 2.97 -2.34
N LEU A 50 -15.16 2.10 -3.23
CA LEU A 50 -15.24 0.66 -3.06
C LEU A 50 -13.84 0.08 -2.91
N TYR A 51 -13.52 -0.41 -1.72
CA TYR A 51 -12.23 -1.01 -1.39
C TYR A 51 -12.31 -2.52 -1.62
N LYS A 52 -11.28 -3.10 -2.21
CA LYS A 52 -11.11 -4.56 -2.32
C LYS A 52 -10.46 -5.09 -1.05
N LYS A 53 -10.45 -6.42 -0.92
CA LYS A 53 -9.72 -7.09 0.17
C LYS A 53 -8.24 -6.66 0.25
N LYS A 54 -7.57 -6.54 -0.91
CA LYS A 54 -6.17 -6.06 -0.99
C LYS A 54 -5.98 -4.66 -0.43
N ASP A 55 -6.92 -3.75 -0.66
CA ASP A 55 -6.85 -2.39 -0.11
C ASP A 55 -6.96 -2.44 1.43
N LEU A 56 -7.85 -3.28 1.95
CA LEU A 56 -8.01 -3.48 3.39
C LEU A 56 -6.73 -4.04 4.04
N ASP A 57 -6.13 -5.05 3.42
CA ASP A 57 -4.87 -5.65 3.90
C ASP A 57 -3.75 -4.59 3.93
N THR A 58 -3.67 -3.75 2.89
CA THR A 58 -2.72 -2.64 2.80
C THR A 58 -2.96 -1.59 3.90
N ILE A 59 -4.23 -1.23 4.15
CA ILE A 59 -4.59 -0.27 5.20
C ILE A 59 -4.19 -0.81 6.59
N LEU A 60 -4.41 -2.11 6.85
CA LEU A 60 -4.01 -2.74 8.10
C LEU A 60 -2.49 -2.75 8.27
N GLU A 61 -1.74 -2.97 7.19
CA GLU A 61 -0.28 -2.88 7.22
C GLU A 61 0.19 -1.45 7.53
N ILE A 62 -0.35 -0.43 6.84
CA ILE A 62 -0.04 0.97 7.11
C ILE A 62 -0.35 1.32 8.57
N LYS A 63 -1.50 0.86 9.10
CA LYS A 63 -1.86 1.07 10.50
C LYS A 63 -0.81 0.50 11.44
N ASN A 64 -0.32 -0.71 11.20
CA ASN A 64 0.74 -1.29 12.03
C ASN A 64 2.04 -0.48 11.93
N LEU A 65 2.45 -0.08 10.72
CA LEU A 65 3.66 0.72 10.50
C LEU A 65 3.62 2.04 11.27
N LEU A 66 2.50 2.76 11.22
CA LEU A 66 2.38 4.07 11.85
C LEU A 66 2.18 3.98 13.36
N TYR A 67 1.25 3.15 13.83
CA TYR A 67 0.82 3.15 15.23
C TYR A 67 1.58 2.18 16.12
N LYS A 68 2.09 1.07 15.59
CA LYS A 68 2.84 0.08 16.38
C LYS A 68 4.34 0.23 16.21
N GLU A 69 4.79 0.44 14.97
CA GLU A 69 6.22 0.53 14.67
C GLU A 69 6.75 1.98 14.68
N GLY A 70 5.87 2.99 14.79
CA GLY A 70 6.26 4.39 14.93
C GLY A 70 6.84 5.03 13.67
N PHE A 71 6.55 4.47 12.48
CA PHE A 71 6.98 5.08 11.22
C PHE A 71 6.24 6.39 10.96
N THR A 72 6.91 7.32 10.28
CA THR A 72 6.24 8.46 9.64
C THR A 72 5.54 8.00 8.36
N ILE A 73 4.61 8.82 7.83
CA ILE A 73 3.94 8.54 6.54
C ILE A 73 4.96 8.30 5.42
N SER A 74 6.01 9.11 5.34
CA SER A 74 7.08 8.95 4.34
C SER A 74 7.87 7.65 4.54
N GLY A 75 8.18 7.30 5.79
CA GLY A 75 8.86 6.04 6.13
C GLY A 75 8.01 4.81 5.79
N ALA A 76 6.72 4.84 6.13
CA ALA A 76 5.78 3.77 5.79
C ALA A 76 5.62 3.63 4.27
N ARG A 77 5.52 4.75 3.53
CA ARG A 77 5.46 4.74 2.05
C ARG A 77 6.70 4.07 1.46
N LYS A 78 7.90 4.45 1.92
CA LYS A 78 9.16 3.85 1.46
C LYS A 78 9.19 2.34 1.73
N LYS A 79 8.77 1.91 2.91
CA LYS A 79 8.75 0.49 3.30
C LYS A 79 7.75 -0.33 2.48
N LEU A 80 6.58 0.23 2.17
CA LEU A 80 5.59 -0.40 1.29
C LEU A 80 6.05 -0.45 -0.17
N ASN A 81 6.72 0.61 -0.66
CA ASN A 81 7.25 0.64 -2.03
C ASN A 81 8.43 -0.32 -2.21
N GLY A 82 9.35 -0.38 -1.24
CA GLY A 82 10.53 -1.25 -1.29
C GLY A 82 10.24 -2.75 -1.27
N ARG A 83 8.99 -3.15 -0.95
CA ARG A 83 8.51 -4.53 -1.09
C ARG A 83 7.92 -4.83 -2.48
N GLY A 84 7.64 -3.81 -3.30
CA GLY A 84 6.92 -3.94 -4.57
C GLY A 84 7.70 -3.49 -5.82
N GLU A 85 8.61 -2.53 -5.71
CA GLU A 85 9.53 -2.13 -6.77
C GLU A 85 10.88 -1.72 -6.16
N PRO A 86 12.02 -2.18 -6.70
CA PRO A 86 13.32 -1.69 -6.25
C PRO A 86 13.35 -0.17 -6.49
N ASP A 87 13.85 0.58 -5.50
CA ASP A 87 13.96 2.04 -5.58
C ASP A 87 14.68 2.40 -6.88
N ARG A 88 13.92 2.88 -7.86
CA ARG A 88 14.43 3.17 -9.21
C ARG A 88 15.61 4.12 -9.16
N GLN A 89 15.62 5.05 -8.20
CA GLN A 89 16.73 5.97 -8.02
C GLN A 89 17.97 5.25 -7.46
N ALA A 90 17.80 4.38 -6.47
CA ALA A 90 18.89 3.56 -5.95
C ALA A 90 19.45 2.59 -7.00
N VAL A 91 18.59 1.99 -7.83
CA VAL A 91 19.00 1.12 -8.96
C VAL A 91 19.78 1.92 -10.00
N ILE A 92 19.31 3.12 -10.36
CA ILE A 92 20.01 4.00 -11.31
C ILE A 92 21.37 4.42 -10.76
N GLU A 93 21.47 4.79 -9.49
CA GLU A 93 22.75 5.18 -8.88
C GLU A 93 23.72 3.99 -8.75
N ALA A 94 23.22 2.79 -8.44
CA ALA A 94 24.03 1.57 -8.46
C ALA A 94 24.55 1.26 -9.87
N ALA A 95 23.69 1.31 -10.90
CA ALA A 95 24.08 1.08 -12.28
C ALA A 95 25.09 2.12 -12.80
N LYS A 96 24.93 3.40 -12.43
CA LYS A 96 25.90 4.45 -12.76
C LYS A 96 27.27 4.20 -12.10
N LYS A 97 27.28 3.69 -10.87
CA LYS A 97 28.51 3.38 -10.15
C LYS A 97 29.26 2.25 -10.84
N GLU A 98 28.58 1.15 -11.17
CA GLU A 98 29.18 0.02 -11.91
C GLU A 98 29.74 0.45 -13.27
N LEU A 99 28.99 1.27 -14.03
CA LEU A 99 29.46 1.78 -15.32
C LEU A 99 30.72 2.65 -15.19
N ARG A 100 30.84 3.44 -14.12
CA ARG A 100 32.05 4.23 -13.85
C ARG A 100 33.24 3.34 -13.52
N GLU A 101 33.05 2.30 -12.72
CA GLU A 101 34.10 1.34 -12.38
C GLU A 101 34.60 0.59 -13.63
N ILE A 102 33.69 0.16 -14.51
CA ILE A 102 34.06 -0.48 -15.79
C ILE A 102 34.80 0.49 -16.71
N LEU A 103 34.34 1.75 -16.81
CA LEU A 103 35.01 2.76 -17.62
C LEU A 103 36.43 3.06 -17.13
N ASP A 104 36.67 2.98 -15.83
CA ASP A 104 37.99 3.17 -15.22
C ASP A 104 38.94 2.01 -15.55
N ILE A 105 38.44 0.77 -15.60
CA ILE A 105 39.21 -0.43 -15.97
C ILE A 105 39.61 -0.43 -17.45
N LEU A 106 38.81 0.20 -18.32
CA LEU A 106 39.04 0.23 -19.77
C LEU A 106 39.91 1.40 -20.24
N LYS A 107 40.38 2.26 -19.33
CA LYS A 107 41.31 3.36 -19.60
C LYS A 107 42.73 2.99 -19.22
#